data_AF-A0A7T5RQ15-F1
#
_entry.id   AF-A0A7T5RQ15-F1
#
_cell.length_a   1.000
_cell.length_b   1.000
_cell.length_c   1.000
_cell.angle_alpha   90.00
_cell.angle_beta   90.00
_cell.angle_gamma   90.00
#
_symmetry.space_group_name_H-M   'P 1'
#
loop_
_entity.id
_entity.type
_entity.pdbx_description
1 polymer ?
#
loop_
_entity_poly.entity_id
_entity_poly.type
_entity_poly.pdbx_seq_one_letter_code
_entity_poly.pdbx_strand_id
1 'polypeptide(L)' 'MNMSPQLKEKYTAHIGSDVEYPASCDQIVNACNNMSEFSSEEKAWFSEALPHGTYASPADVNKAVGI' A
#
# COMPACT_ATOMS: atom_id res chain seq x y z
N MET A 1 -0.89 -14.13 -13.28
CA MET A 1 0.06 -13.13 -12.74
C MET A 1 0.38 -13.51 -11.30
N ASN A 2 1.59 -14.01 -11.01
CA ASN A 2 2.04 -14.24 -9.64
C ASN A 2 2.75 -12.98 -9.18
N MET A 3 2.14 -12.25 -8.26
CA MET A 3 2.77 -11.08 -7.66
C MET A 3 3.99 -11.56 -6.87
N SER A 4 5.16 -11.05 -7.24
CA SER A 4 6.42 -11.41 -6.59
C SER A 4 6.33 -11.11 -5.08
N PRO A 5 6.74 -12.03 -4.18
CA PRO A 5 6.74 -11.80 -2.72
C PRO A 5 7.47 -10.51 -2.32
N GLN A 6 8.45 -10.11 -3.12
CA GLN A 6 9.20 -8.86 -3.00
C GLN A 6 8.32 -7.60 -2.98
N LEU A 7 7.23 -7.58 -3.75
CA LEU A 7 6.32 -6.43 -3.81
C LEU A 7 5.55 -6.25 -2.50
N LYS A 8 5.10 -7.38 -1.94
CA LYS A 8 4.36 -7.45 -0.68
C LYS A 8 5.23 -6.96 0.48
N GLU A 9 6.47 -7.39 0.51
CA GLU A 9 7.46 -6.96 1.51
C GLU A 9 7.81 -5.47 1.35
N LYS A 10 8.02 -4.97 0.13
CA LYS A 10 8.24 -3.54 -0.13
C LYS A 10 7.08 -2.68 0.36
N TYR A 11 5.84 -3.05 0.01
CA TYR A 11 4.67 -2.32 0.49
C TYR A 11 4.59 -2.37 2.01
N THR A 12 4.73 -3.54 2.64
CA THR A 12 4.68 -3.66 4.10
C THR A 12 5.72 -2.78 4.80
N ALA A 13 6.95 -2.71 4.27
CA ALA A 13 8.02 -1.89 4.83
C ALA A 13 7.74 -0.39 4.70
N HIS A 14 7.26 0.06 3.52
CA HIS A 14 6.93 1.46 3.26
C HIS A 14 5.67 1.92 4.00
N ILE A 15 4.60 1.13 3.93
CA ILE A 15 3.33 1.39 4.62
C ILE A 15 3.58 1.57 6.12
N GLY A 16 4.55 0.87 6.72
CA GLY A 16 4.91 1.00 8.14
C GLY A 16 5.87 2.13 8.49
N SER A 17 6.65 2.65 7.53
CA SER A 17 7.71 3.65 7.81
C SER A 17 7.40 5.03 7.26
N ASP A 18 6.70 5.11 6.13
CA ASP A 18 6.45 6.36 5.38
C ASP A 18 5.04 6.92 5.60
N VAL A 19 4.12 6.14 6.16
CA VAL A 19 2.73 6.56 6.41
C VAL A 19 2.50 6.80 7.89
N GLU A 20 2.12 8.02 8.24
CA GLU A 20 1.64 8.36 9.58
C GLU A 20 0.18 7.96 9.73
N TYR A 21 -0.11 7.06 10.68
CA TYR A 21 -1.48 6.60 10.96
C TYR A 21 -2.13 7.44 12.07
N PRO A 22 -3.46 7.64 12.02
CA PRO A 22 -4.42 7.10 11.05
C PRO A 22 -4.37 7.79 9.68
N ALA A 23 -4.38 6.99 8.60
CA ALA A 23 -4.30 7.47 7.22
C ALA A 23 -5.44 6.89 6.38
N SER A 24 -5.98 7.70 5.48
CA SER A 24 -6.99 7.26 4.51
C SER A 24 -6.35 6.51 3.33
N CYS A 25 -7.12 5.65 2.68
CA CYS A 25 -6.73 4.95 1.44
C CYS A 25 -6.08 5.92 0.44
N ASP A 26 -6.69 7.06 0.16
CA ASP A 26 -6.10 8.10 -0.70
C ASP A 26 -4.74 8.61 -0.22
N GLN A 27 -4.53 8.80 1.08
CA GLN A 27 -3.24 9.26 1.59
C GLN A 27 -2.16 8.19 1.43
N ILE A 28 -2.49 6.94 1.70
CA ILE A 28 -1.57 5.80 1.53
C ILE A 28 -1.25 5.61 0.05
N VAL A 29 -2.28 5.59 -0.80
CA VAL A 29 -2.14 5.47 -2.26
C VAL A 29 -1.37 6.65 -2.82
N ASN A 30 -1.58 7.88 -2.33
CA ASN A 30 -0.83 9.05 -2.78
C ASN A 30 0.64 9.01 -2.31
N ALA A 31 0.90 8.56 -1.08
CA ALA A 31 2.25 8.34 -0.58
C ALA A 31 3.00 7.29 -1.43
N CYS A 32 2.36 6.14 -1.69
CA CYS A 32 2.92 5.11 -2.56
C CYS A 32 3.03 5.54 -4.04
N ASN A 33 2.09 6.34 -4.55
CA ASN A 33 2.16 6.89 -5.91
C ASN A 33 3.29 7.90 -6.08
N ASN A 34 3.62 8.65 -5.03
CA ASN A 34 4.73 9.60 -5.06
C ASN A 34 6.10 8.90 -5.06
N MET A 35 6.17 7.65 -4.59
CA MET A 35 7.39 6.87 -4.66
C MET A 35 7.68 6.41 -6.09
N SER A 36 8.89 6.73 -6.54
CA SER A 36 9.41 6.30 -7.84
C SER A 36 9.85 4.83 -7.84
N GLU A 37 9.82 4.17 -6.68
CA GLU A 37 10.16 2.76 -6.48
C GLU A 37 9.07 1.76 -6.91
N PHE A 38 7.85 2.24 -7.14
CA PHE A 38 6.74 1.44 -7.64
C PHE A 38 6.44 1.80 -9.10
N SER A 39 6.27 0.79 -9.93
CA SER A 39 5.81 0.92 -11.31
C SER A 39 4.33 1.22 -11.37
N SER A 40 3.84 1.70 -12.52
CA SER A 40 2.42 1.99 -12.72
C SER A 40 1.51 0.78 -12.49
N GLU A 41 1.95 -0.43 -12.85
CA GLU A 41 1.21 -1.68 -12.57
C GLU A 41 1.09 -1.98 -11.07
N GLU A 42 2.17 -1.75 -10.32
CA GLU A 42 2.19 -1.96 -8.86
C GLU A 42 1.29 -0.97 -8.13
N LYS A 43 1.25 0.28 -8.62
CA LYS A 43 0.38 1.35 -8.12
C LYS A 43 -1.09 1.07 -8.43
N ALA A 44 -1.39 0.64 -9.65
CA ALA A 44 -2.75 0.30 -10.08
C ALA A 44 -3.29 -0.86 -9.23
N TRP A 45 -2.53 -1.96 -9.12
CA TRP A 45 -2.94 -3.08 -8.27
C TRP A 45 -3.16 -2.64 -6.82
N PHE A 46 -2.27 -1.85 -6.24
CA PHE A 46 -2.41 -1.46 -4.83
C PHE A 46 -3.64 -0.57 -4.63
N SER A 47 -3.92 0.33 -5.57
CA SER A 47 -5.14 1.14 -5.55
C SER A 47 -6.42 0.32 -5.77
N GLU A 48 -6.36 -0.80 -6.49
CA GLU A 48 -7.49 -1.72 -6.67
C GLU A 48 -7.66 -2.68 -5.48
N ALA A 49 -6.55 -3.09 -4.87
CA ALA A 49 -6.51 -4.01 -3.74
C ALA A 49 -6.82 -3.31 -2.41
N LEU A 50 -6.52 -2.01 -2.30
CA LEU A 50 -6.76 -1.23 -1.09
C LEU A 50 -8.19 -0.65 -1.12
N PRO A 51 -9.14 -1.20 -0.35
CA PRO A 51 -10.49 -0.67 -0.31
C PRO A 51 -10.49 0.77 0.21
N HIS A 52 -11.49 1.53 -0.23
CA HIS A 52 -11.66 2.90 0.21
C HIS A 52 -12.06 2.91 1.69
N GLY A 53 -11.22 3.50 2.54
CA GLY A 53 -11.38 3.46 3.99
C GLY A 53 -10.28 4.22 4.71
N THR A 54 -10.37 4.26 6.05
CA THR A 54 -9.34 4.82 6.92
C THR A 54 -8.69 3.70 7.70
N TYR A 55 -7.37 3.64 7.64
CA TYR A 55 -6.57 2.63 8.29
C TYR A 55 -5.94 3.24 9.53
N ALA A 56 -5.99 2.52 10.64
CA ALA A 56 -5.39 2.96 11.90
C ALA A 56 -3.93 2.50 12.04
N SER A 57 -3.48 1.57 11.20
CA SER A 57 -2.17 0.94 11.31
C SER A 57 -1.77 0.29 9.99
N PRO A 58 -0.46 0.10 9.76
CA PRO A 58 0.04 -0.58 8.56
C PRO A 58 -0.45 -2.03 8.44
N ALA A 59 -0.67 -2.70 9.58
CA ALA A 59 -1.24 -4.05 9.62
C ALA A 59 -2.68 -4.11 9.06
N ASP A 60 -3.45 -3.03 9.21
CA ASP A 60 -4.82 -2.94 8.71
C ASP A 60 -4.83 -2.80 7.19
N VAL A 61 -3.89 -2.00 6.66
CA VAL A 61 -3.62 -1.88 5.21
C VAL A 61 -3.24 -3.25 4.65
N ASN A 62 -2.25 -3.94 5.24
CA ASN A 62 -1.80 -5.27 4.80
C ASN A 62 -2.95 -6.29 4.77
N LYS A 63 -3.78 -6.32 5.83
CA LYS A 63 -4.98 -7.15 5.86
C LYS A 63 -5.93 -6.82 4.73
N ALA A 64 -6.13 -5.54 4.44
CA ALA A 64 -7.06 -5.09 3.42
C ALA A 64 -6.59 -5.44 2.00
N VAL A 65 -5.29 -5.36 1.73
CA VAL A 65 -4.69 -5.78 0.44
C VAL A 65 -4.40 -7.30 0.36
N GLY A 66 -4.72 -8.06 1.40
CA GLY A 66 -4.59 -9.53 1.41
C GLY A 66 -3.15 -10.04 1.48
N ILE A 67 -2.31 -9.35 2.25
CA ILE A 67 -0.90 -9.68 2.47
C ILE A 67 -0.65 -10.10 3.91
#